data_AF-A0AB38BLT8-F1
#
_entry.id   AF-A0AB38BLT8-F1
#
_cell.length_a   1.000
_cell.length_b   1.000
_cell.length_c   1.000
_cell.angle_alpha   90.00
_cell.angle_beta   90.00
_cell.angle_gamma   90.00
#
_symmetry.space_group_name_H-M   'P 1'
#
loop_
_entity.id
_entity.type
_entity.pdbx_description
1 polymer ?
#
loop_
_entity_poly.entity_id
_entity_poly.type
_entity_poly.pdbx_seq_one_letter_code
_entity_poly.pdbx_strand_id
1 'polypeptide(L)'
;MLVMEMSNKKQQIPAIRFNGFTDAWEQRKFEEMLDKNDGVRRGPFGSALKKEIFVKNSDYVVYEQQNAIYDNYKTRYNITKEKFDELHKFSLKENDFIMSGAGTIGRISRVPKGIKKGVFNQALIRFRINNEGKL
;
A
#
# COMPACT_ATOMS: atom_id res chain seq x y z
N MET A 1 -18.85 21.39 31.07
CA MET A 1 -18.00 21.10 29.90
C MET A 1 -18.95 20.83 28.74
N LEU A 2 -19.14 21.79 27.84
CA LEU A 2 -20.03 21.64 26.69
C LEU A 2 -19.41 20.65 25.71
N VAL A 3 -20.10 19.54 25.44
CA VAL A 3 -19.87 18.76 24.23
C VAL A 3 -20.49 19.52 23.07
N MET A 4 -19.65 20.06 22.17
CA MET A 4 -20.13 20.56 20.88
C MET A 4 -20.53 19.36 20.04
N GLU A 5 -21.83 19.07 19.97
CA GLU A 5 -22.38 18.27 18.88
C GLU A 5 -22.14 19.03 17.57
N MET A 6 -21.15 18.59 16.81
CA MET A 6 -20.98 19.04 15.43
C MET A 6 -22.00 18.32 14.54
N SER A 7 -23.26 18.72 14.64
CA SER A 7 -24.29 18.47 13.63
C SER A 7 -23.94 19.28 12.36
N ASN A 8 -22.99 18.80 11.58
CA ASN A 8 -22.71 19.30 10.24
C ASN A 8 -23.34 18.32 9.24
N LYS A 9 -24.59 18.59 8.81
CA LYS A 9 -25.17 17.96 7.62
C LYS A 9 -24.43 18.45 6.37
N LYS A 10 -23.18 18.02 6.19
CA LYS A 10 -22.44 18.19 4.93
C LYS A 10 -23.24 17.48 3.86
N GLN A 11 -23.51 18.17 2.76
CA GLN A 11 -24.22 17.63 1.60
C GLN A 11 -23.54 16.33 1.16
N GLN A 12 -24.18 15.19 1.44
CA GLN A 12 -23.63 13.86 1.18
C GLN A 12 -23.67 13.51 -0.32
N ILE A 13 -24.22 14.39 -1.14
CA ILE A 13 -24.25 14.25 -2.59
C ILE A 13 -23.20 15.19 -3.18
N PRO A 14 -21.99 14.72 -3.54
CA PRO A 14 -21.01 15.57 -4.22
C PRO A 14 -21.54 16.22 -5.51
N ALA A 15 -21.02 17.39 -5.85
CA ALA A 15 -21.53 18.23 -6.94
C ALA A 15 -21.34 17.62 -8.35
N ILE A 16 -20.39 16.69 -8.50
CA ILE A 16 -20.10 16.02 -9.78
C ILE A 16 -20.34 14.52 -9.61
N ARG A 17 -20.96 13.90 -10.62
CA ARG A 17 -21.24 12.47 -10.70
C ARG A 17 -21.05 11.92 -12.09
N PHE A 18 -20.64 10.65 -12.15
CA PHE A 18 -20.82 9.85 -13.34
C PHE A 18 -22.28 9.42 -13.45
N ASN A 19 -22.77 9.26 -14.69
CA ASN A 19 -24.13 8.80 -14.93
C ASN A 19 -24.38 7.45 -14.23
N GLY A 20 -25.52 7.31 -13.55
CA GLY A 20 -25.87 6.12 -12.78
C GLY A 20 -25.38 6.08 -11.32
N PHE A 21 -24.59 7.06 -10.86
CA PHE A 21 -24.15 7.16 -9.45
C PHE A 21 -24.85 8.31 -8.72
N THR A 22 -26.16 8.22 -8.55
CA THR A 22 -26.99 9.31 -7.98
C THR A 22 -27.08 9.30 -6.45
N ASP A 23 -26.67 8.21 -5.82
CA ASP A 23 -26.83 8.03 -4.38
C ASP A 23 -25.92 8.95 -3.54
N ALA A 24 -26.33 9.13 -2.29
CA ALA A 24 -25.55 9.83 -1.29
C ALA A 24 -24.30 9.02 -0.92
N TRP A 25 -23.18 9.72 -0.70
CA TRP A 25 -21.97 9.11 -0.15
C TRP A 25 -22.18 8.75 1.30
N GLU A 26 -21.73 7.56 1.64
CA GLU A 26 -21.62 7.09 3.00
C GLU A 26 -20.18 7.21 3.51
N GLN A 27 -20.04 7.67 4.74
CA GLN A 27 -18.75 7.64 5.40
C GLN A 27 -18.47 6.21 5.88
N ARG A 28 -17.28 5.70 5.56
CA ARG A 28 -16.78 4.39 5.99
C ARG A 28 -15.44 4.54 6.68
N LYS A 29 -15.11 3.60 7.57
CA LYS A 29 -13.76 3.59 8.14
C LYS A 29 -12.84 2.86 7.18
N PHE A 30 -11.66 3.44 6.94
CA PHE A 30 -10.69 2.84 6.04
C PHE A 30 -10.28 1.43 6.46
N GLU A 31 -10.19 1.16 7.77
CA GLU A 31 -9.86 -0.16 8.32
C GLU A 31 -10.88 -1.26 7.92
N GLU A 32 -12.15 -0.91 7.70
CA GLU A 32 -13.20 -1.86 7.31
C GLU A 32 -12.98 -2.38 5.88
N MET A 33 -12.22 -1.65 5.06
CA MET A 33 -11.87 -2.02 3.69
C MET A 33 -10.63 -2.92 3.62
N LEU A 34 -9.86 -3.02 4.70
CA LEU A 34 -8.58 -3.71 4.69
C LEU A 34 -8.73 -5.19 5.02
N ASP A 35 -7.75 -5.99 4.58
CA ASP A 35 -7.60 -7.37 5.01
C ASP A 35 -7.47 -7.41 6.55
N LYS A 36 -8.27 -8.28 7.19
CA LYS A 36 -8.39 -8.36 8.66
C LYS A 36 -7.08 -8.74 9.35
N ASN A 37 -6.21 -9.49 8.68
CA ASN A 37 -5.01 -10.07 9.28
C ASN A 37 -3.72 -9.39 8.79
N ASP A 38 -3.72 -8.86 7.56
CA ASP A 38 -2.52 -8.33 6.90
C ASP A 38 -2.79 -7.01 6.15
N GLY A 39 -3.82 -6.27 6.59
CA GLY A 39 -4.34 -5.06 5.97
C GLY A 39 -3.35 -3.91 5.89
N VAL A 40 -2.64 -3.57 6.97
CA VAL A 40 -1.60 -2.53 6.96
C VAL A 40 -0.26 -3.13 7.36
N ARG A 41 0.78 -2.86 6.58
CA ARG A 41 2.14 -3.27 6.94
C ARG A 41 3.16 -2.23 6.53
N ARG A 42 3.94 -1.73 7.49
CA ARG A 42 5.15 -0.97 7.21
C ARG A 42 6.31 -1.92 6.90
N GLY A 43 7.19 -1.53 6.00
CA GLY A 43 8.33 -2.37 5.63
C GLY A 43 9.25 -2.64 6.83
N PRO A 44 10.07 -3.69 6.77
CA PRO A 44 10.87 -4.12 7.90
C PRO A 44 11.88 -3.02 8.30
N PHE A 45 11.99 -2.75 9.60
CA PHE A 45 12.94 -1.78 10.14
C PHE A 45 14.30 -2.43 10.44
N GLY A 46 15.39 -1.67 10.33
CA GLY A 46 16.73 -2.09 10.78
C GLY A 46 17.55 -2.86 9.75
N SER A 47 18.28 -3.89 10.22
CA SER A 47 19.30 -4.64 9.46
C SER A 47 18.75 -5.63 8.43
N ALA A 48 17.43 -5.70 8.25
CA ALA A 48 16.78 -6.70 7.40
C ALA A 48 17.17 -6.58 5.91
N LEU A 49 17.42 -5.35 5.44
CA LEU A 49 17.80 -5.05 4.05
C LEU A 49 19.08 -4.19 4.00
N LYS A 50 20.21 -4.76 4.44
CA LYS A 50 21.53 -4.12 4.31
C LYS A 50 22.14 -4.33 2.90
N LYS A 51 23.17 -3.56 2.55
CA LYS A 51 23.82 -3.66 1.24
C LYS A 51 24.40 -5.04 0.97
N GLU A 52 24.85 -5.74 2.00
CA GLU A 52 25.51 -7.05 1.90
C GLU A 52 24.60 -8.17 1.41
N ILE A 53 23.28 -8.04 1.58
CA ILE A 53 22.32 -9.06 1.14
C ILE A 53 21.87 -8.87 -0.32
N PHE A 54 22.30 -7.79 -0.97
CA PHE A 54 21.92 -7.51 -2.35
C PHE A 54 22.80 -8.29 -3.32
N VAL A 55 22.14 -8.94 -4.27
CA VAL A 55 22.78 -9.73 -5.32
C VAL A 55 22.63 -9.04 -6.68
N LYS A 56 23.57 -9.30 -7.60
CA LYS A 56 23.55 -8.67 -8.92
C LYS A 56 22.32 -9.07 -9.73
N ASN A 57 22.02 -10.36 -9.81
CA ASN A 57 20.93 -10.92 -10.61
C ASN A 57 20.09 -11.88 -9.76
N SER A 58 18.78 -11.67 -9.75
CA SER A 58 17.78 -12.57 -9.15
C SER A 58 16.39 -12.22 -9.67
N ASP A 59 15.48 -13.18 -9.60
CA ASP A 59 14.05 -12.98 -9.89
C ASP A 59 13.32 -12.28 -8.74
N TYR A 60 13.97 -12.14 -7.59
CA TYR A 60 13.43 -11.53 -6.37
C TYR A 60 14.00 -10.13 -6.15
N VAL A 61 13.11 -9.15 -5.97
CA VAL A 61 13.46 -7.73 -5.95
C VAL A 61 13.08 -7.02 -4.66
N VAL A 62 13.64 -5.82 -4.48
CA VAL A 62 13.25 -4.90 -3.40
C VAL A 62 12.54 -3.67 -3.97
N TYR A 63 11.33 -3.42 -3.49
CA TYR A 63 10.55 -2.22 -3.75
C TYR A 63 10.86 -1.13 -2.72
N GLU A 64 10.92 0.11 -3.20
CA GLU A 64 11.31 1.29 -2.45
C GLU A 64 10.31 2.42 -2.68
N GLN A 65 10.39 3.49 -1.89
CA GLN A 65 9.43 4.61 -1.96
C GLN A 65 9.22 5.20 -3.37
N GLN A 66 10.25 5.18 -4.22
CA GLN A 66 10.17 5.67 -5.59
C GLN A 66 9.12 4.92 -6.42
N ASN A 67 8.83 3.66 -6.08
CA ASN A 67 7.80 2.88 -6.75
C ASN A 67 6.40 3.46 -6.51
N ALA A 68 6.14 3.99 -5.32
CA ALA A 68 4.90 4.69 -5.00
C ALA A 68 4.90 6.15 -5.51
N ILE A 69 6.04 6.83 -5.42
CA ILE A 69 6.15 8.25 -5.82
C ILE A 69 5.97 8.46 -7.32
N TYR A 70 6.51 7.55 -8.14
CA TYR A 70 6.52 7.67 -9.60
C TYR A 70 5.61 6.67 -10.31
N ASP A 71 4.81 5.90 -9.57
CA ASP A 71 3.91 4.87 -10.11
C ASP A 71 4.62 3.94 -11.12
N ASN A 72 5.80 3.45 -10.74
CA ASN A 72 6.68 2.66 -11.59
C ASN A 72 7.29 1.51 -10.79
N TYR A 73 7.16 0.27 -11.27
CA TYR A 73 7.55 -0.93 -10.54
C TYR A 73 8.89 -1.54 -10.99
N LYS A 74 9.73 -0.77 -11.70
CA LYS A 74 11.13 -1.12 -11.92
C LYS A 74 11.93 -1.01 -10.61
N THR A 75 12.85 -1.94 -10.39
CA THR A 75 13.67 -2.03 -9.17
C THR A 75 15.15 -2.01 -9.51
N ARG A 76 15.97 -1.52 -8.57
CA ARG A 76 17.43 -1.47 -8.68
C ARG A 76 18.15 -2.54 -7.86
N TYR A 77 17.48 -3.11 -6.87
CA TYR A 77 18.04 -4.09 -5.95
C TYR A 77 17.35 -5.43 -6.10
N ASN A 78 18.17 -6.49 -6.09
CA ASN A 78 17.74 -7.87 -6.09
C ASN A 78 18.22 -8.55 -4.81
N ILE A 79 17.47 -9.55 -4.35
CA ILE A 79 17.78 -10.38 -3.18
C ILE A 79 17.71 -11.85 -3.56
N THR A 80 18.27 -12.74 -2.74
CA THR A 80 18.13 -14.18 -3.00
C THR A 80 16.71 -14.66 -2.69
N LYS A 81 16.37 -15.86 -3.17
CA LYS A 81 15.09 -16.51 -2.84
C LYS A 81 14.96 -16.74 -1.33
N GLU A 82 16.04 -17.17 -0.68
CA GLU A 82 16.07 -17.45 0.76
C GLU A 82 15.74 -16.18 1.55
N LYS A 83 16.28 -15.04 1.13
CA LYS A 83 15.99 -13.76 1.79
C LYS A 83 14.57 -13.28 1.52
N PHE A 84 14.03 -13.52 0.33
CA PHE A 84 12.63 -13.27 0.04
C PHE A 84 11.71 -14.11 0.92
N ASP A 85 12.00 -15.41 1.07
CA ASP A 85 11.21 -16.34 1.87
C ASP A 85 11.25 -15.95 3.37
N GLU A 86 12.42 -15.53 3.87
CA GLU A 86 12.57 -14.96 5.22
C GLU A 86 11.65 -13.74 5.42
N LEU A 87 11.56 -12.88 4.41
CA LEU A 87 10.81 -11.62 4.46
C LEU A 87 9.41 -11.70 3.81
N HIS A 88 8.85 -12.90 3.61
CA HIS A 88 7.63 -13.11 2.82
C HIS A 88 6.42 -12.27 3.28
N LYS A 89 6.33 -11.91 4.57
CA LYS A 89 5.27 -11.04 5.11
C LYS A 89 5.27 -9.64 4.49
N PHE A 90 6.43 -9.18 4.02
CA PHE A 90 6.63 -7.90 3.35
C PHE A 90 6.55 -8.01 1.83
N SER A 91 6.01 -9.11 1.29
CA SER A 91 5.77 -9.24 -0.15
C SER A 91 4.62 -8.34 -0.62
N LEU A 92 4.76 -7.86 -1.85
CA LEU A 92 3.68 -7.20 -2.60
C LEU A 92 2.92 -8.22 -3.45
N LYS A 93 1.60 -8.04 -3.52
CA LYS A 93 0.67 -8.77 -4.39
C LYS A 93 -0.02 -7.79 -5.31
N GLU A 94 -0.52 -8.30 -6.43
CA GLU A 94 -1.42 -7.55 -7.30
C GLU A 94 -2.58 -6.94 -6.48
N ASN A 95 -2.94 -5.69 -6.78
CA ASN A 95 -3.99 -4.91 -6.10
C ASN A 95 -3.70 -4.48 -4.67
N ASP A 96 -2.53 -4.79 -4.11
CA ASP A 96 -2.06 -4.06 -2.93
C ASP A 96 -1.91 -2.57 -3.29
N PHE A 97 -2.07 -1.69 -2.31
CA PHE A 97 -1.66 -0.30 -2.41
C PHE A 97 -0.36 -0.10 -1.64
N ILE A 98 0.55 0.69 -2.18
CA ILE A 98 1.77 1.11 -1.49
C ILE A 98 1.77 2.63 -1.33
N MET A 99 2.25 3.09 -0.19
CA MET A 99 2.35 4.50 0.15
C MET A 99 3.76 4.86 0.59
N SER A 100 4.28 5.98 0.10
CA SER A 100 5.56 6.51 0.56
C SER A 100 5.45 7.01 2.01
N GLY A 101 6.35 6.52 2.86
CA GLY A 101 6.33 6.73 4.31
C GLY A 101 7.56 7.44 4.87
N ALA A 102 8.49 7.89 4.02
CA ALA A 102 9.70 8.64 4.40
C ALA A 102 9.96 9.76 3.38
N GLY A 103 10.49 10.90 3.84
CA GLY A 103 10.76 12.06 2.98
C GLY A 103 9.49 12.61 2.33
N THR A 104 9.23 12.24 1.07
CA THR A 104 7.95 12.52 0.39
C THR A 104 6.90 11.56 0.92
N ILE A 105 6.00 12.02 1.79
CA ILE A 105 4.99 11.19 2.44
C ILE A 105 3.65 11.28 1.70
N GLY A 106 2.93 10.15 1.61
CA GLY A 106 1.54 10.13 1.18
C GLY A 106 1.30 9.92 -0.32
N ARG A 107 2.34 9.65 -1.12
CA ARG A 107 2.16 9.21 -2.50
C ARG A 107 1.70 7.77 -2.49
N ILE A 108 0.54 7.49 -3.10
CA ILE A 108 -0.10 6.18 -3.13
C ILE A 108 -0.08 5.65 -4.57
N SER A 109 0.24 4.37 -4.74
CA SER A 109 0.17 3.65 -6.01
C SER A 109 -0.44 2.26 -5.79
N ARG A 110 -1.20 1.77 -6.79
CA ARG A 110 -1.80 0.43 -6.79
C ARG A 110 -0.89 -0.52 -7.55
N VAL A 111 -0.53 -1.63 -6.91
CA VAL A 111 0.34 -2.66 -7.47
C VAL A 111 -0.32 -3.30 -8.70
N PRO A 112 0.27 -3.16 -9.91
CA PRO A 112 -0.29 -3.73 -11.12
C PRO A 112 -0.03 -5.23 -11.19
N LYS A 113 -0.70 -5.88 -12.13
CA LYS A 113 -0.44 -7.27 -12.47
C LYS A 113 0.96 -7.44 -13.06
N GLY A 114 1.61 -8.57 -12.77
CA GLY A 114 2.85 -8.97 -13.44
C GLY A 114 4.13 -8.31 -12.90
N ILE A 115 4.09 -7.64 -11.75
CA ILE A 115 5.32 -7.19 -11.08
C ILE A 115 6.20 -8.38 -10.69
N LYS A 116 7.51 -8.18 -10.60
CA LYS A 116 8.44 -9.21 -10.10
C LYS A 116 8.09 -9.58 -8.66
N LYS A 117 8.35 -10.82 -8.26
CA LYS A 117 8.24 -11.22 -6.85
C LYS A 117 9.23 -10.39 -6.04
N GLY A 118 8.78 -9.78 -4.96
CA GLY A 118 9.65 -8.91 -4.19
C GLY A 118 9.03 -8.44 -2.90
N VAL A 119 9.89 -7.89 -2.05
CA VAL A 119 9.52 -7.30 -0.76
C VAL A 119 9.70 -5.79 -0.79
N PHE A 120 8.99 -5.05 0.05
CA PHE A 120 9.18 -3.60 0.17
C PHE A 120 10.01 -3.22 1.40
N ASN A 121 10.76 -2.13 1.30
CA ASN A 121 11.61 -1.63 2.38
C ASN A 121 10.85 -0.71 3.37
N GLN A 122 11.55 -0.24 4.42
CA GLN A 122 11.01 0.58 5.51
C GLN A 122 10.39 1.92 5.09
N ALA A 123 10.69 2.39 3.87
CA ALA A 123 10.20 3.65 3.34
C ALA A 123 8.80 3.52 2.70
N LEU A 124 8.25 2.30 2.66
CA LEU A 124 6.90 2.03 2.15
C LEU A 124 5.97 1.51 3.26
N ILE A 125 4.69 1.85 3.12
CA ILE A 125 3.56 1.27 3.84
C ILE A 125 2.69 0.58 2.81
N ARG A 126 2.37 -0.69 3.02
CA ARG A 126 1.44 -1.45 2.20
C ARG A 126 0.06 -1.46 2.84
N PHE A 127 -0.97 -1.24 2.03
CA PHE A 127 -2.37 -1.51 2.33
C PHE A 127 -2.86 -2.67 1.47
N ARG A 128 -3.42 -3.71 2.09
CA ARG A 128 -4.06 -4.84 1.41
C ARG A 128 -5.56 -4.76 1.66
N ILE A 129 -6.33 -4.71 0.58
CA ILE A 129 -7.79 -4.60 0.63
C ILE A 129 -8.40 -6.00 0.77
N ASN A 130 -9.51 -6.10 1.49
CA ASN A 130 -10.31 -7.32 1.52
C ASN A 130 -11.08 -7.49 0.20
N ASN A 131 -10.81 -8.56 -0.55
CA ASN A 131 -11.52 -8.84 -1.81
C ASN A 131 -12.98 -9.31 -1.59
N GLU A 132 -13.40 -9.56 -0.34
CA GLU A 132 -14.81 -9.87 -0.01
C GLU A 132 -15.70 -8.62 0.11
N GLY A 133 -15.10 -7.42 0.02
CA GLY A 133 -15.85 -6.19 -0.09
C GLY A 133 -16.50 -6.09 -1.47
N LYS A 134 -17.73 -6.61 -1.61
CA LYS A 134 -18.65 -6.11 -2.63
C LYS A 134 -18.74 -4.59 -2.43
N LEU A 135 -18.31 -3.83 -3.44
CA LEU A 135 -18.82 -2.48 -3.65
C LEU A 135 -20.26 -2.59 -4.19
#